data_AF-A0A8T1TVT8-F1
#
_entry.id   AF-A0A8T1TVT8-F1
#
_cell.length_a   1.000
_cell.length_b   1.000
_cell.length_c   1.000
_cell.angle_alpha   90.00
_cell.angle_beta   90.00
_cell.angle_gamma   90.00
#
_symmetry.space_group_name_H-M   'P 1'
#
loop_
_entity.id
_entity.type
_entity.pdbx_description
1 polymer ?
#
loop_
_entity_poly.entity_id
_entity_poly.type
_entity_poly.pdbx_seq_one_letter_code
_entity_poly.pdbx_strand_id
1 'polypeptide(L)'
;LAIYAAVFGLGNSKLFAGGNQYDPFSKILRRLMEEPNMTNLLLTEGLKPSDIGTHSARKGSATYVSSCSNGGPSAAAICTRAGWTLPGVQDTYIRFEAGGDRIVGRYVAGLPFEETGFAVLPPFFPDIDDSIQGFLLASLVHHHDYLLATLHSSPSFRQNALFWECRPHFAAKPAHNM
;
A
#
# COMPACT_ATOMS: atom_id res chain seq x y z
N LEU A 1 -2.28 0.19 -3.64
CA LEU A 1 -2.03 -1.04 -4.42
C LEU A 1 -2.01 -2.28 -3.52
N ALA A 2 -1.20 -2.32 -2.46
CA ALA A 2 -1.11 -3.47 -1.54
C ALA A 2 -2.46 -3.88 -0.89
N ILE A 3 -3.26 -2.93 -0.40
CA ILE A 3 -4.59 -3.24 0.21
C ILE A 3 -5.58 -3.76 -0.85
N TYR A 4 -5.54 -3.22 -2.07
CA TYR A 4 -6.39 -3.69 -3.17
C TYR A 4 -5.99 -5.11 -3.59
N ALA A 5 -4.68 -5.37 -3.76
CA ALA A 5 -4.14 -6.70 -4.03
C ALA A 5 -4.48 -7.71 -2.91
N ALA A 6 -4.47 -7.27 -1.64
CA ALA A 6 -4.83 -8.12 -0.51
C ALA A 6 -6.33 -8.45 -0.45
N VAL A 7 -7.20 -7.57 -0.95
CA VAL A 7 -8.66 -7.74 -0.89
C VAL A 7 -9.24 -8.35 -2.17
N PHE A 8 -8.60 -8.15 -3.32
CA PHE A 8 -9.13 -8.58 -4.63
C PHE A 8 -8.17 -9.49 -5.43
N GLY A 9 -6.93 -9.68 -4.98
CA GLY A 9 -5.89 -10.41 -5.72
C GLY A 9 -5.20 -9.55 -6.79
N LEU A 10 -4.19 -10.12 -7.45
CA LEU A 10 -3.50 -9.56 -8.61
C LEU A 10 -3.66 -10.53 -9.79
N GLY A 11 -4.56 -10.23 -10.72
CA GLY A 11 -4.90 -11.15 -11.81
C GLY A 11 -5.42 -12.49 -11.28
N ASN A 12 -4.80 -13.60 -11.70
CA ASN A 12 -5.15 -14.94 -11.21
C ASN A 12 -4.47 -15.32 -9.88
N SER A 13 -3.57 -14.46 -9.37
CA SER A 13 -2.89 -14.70 -8.11
C SER A 13 -3.71 -14.16 -6.93
N LYS A 14 -3.89 -15.00 -5.92
CA LYS A 14 -4.61 -14.66 -4.69
C LYS A 14 -3.61 -14.55 -3.55
N LEU A 15 -3.74 -13.53 -2.70
CA LEU A 15 -2.85 -13.33 -1.57
C LEU A 15 -3.14 -14.32 -0.42
N PHE A 16 -4.41 -14.63 -0.21
CA PHE A 16 -4.87 -15.60 0.78
C PHE A 16 -5.39 -16.86 0.07
N ALA A 17 -5.19 -18.03 0.68
CA ALA A 17 -5.73 -19.27 0.15
C ALA A 17 -7.28 -19.24 0.12
N GLY A 18 -7.88 -19.80 -0.93
CA GLY A 18 -9.34 -19.97 -1.05
C GLY A 18 -10.06 -19.00 -1.99
N GLY A 19 -11.39 -19.05 -1.98
CA GLY A 19 -12.26 -18.26 -2.87
C GLY A 19 -12.46 -16.81 -2.44
N ASN A 20 -12.42 -16.53 -1.14
CA ASN A 20 -12.75 -15.23 -0.55
C ASN A 20 -11.50 -14.58 0.06
N GLN A 21 -11.07 -13.43 -0.49
CA GLN A 21 -9.92 -12.65 -0.01
C GLN A 21 -10.32 -11.61 1.06
N TYR A 22 -11.58 -11.17 1.05
CA TYR A 22 -12.07 -10.11 1.94
C TYR A 22 -12.13 -10.56 3.41
N ASP A 23 -12.65 -11.76 3.67
CA ASP A 23 -12.82 -12.25 5.05
C ASP A 23 -11.49 -12.48 5.77
N PRO A 24 -10.49 -13.15 5.15
CA PRO A 24 -9.17 -13.30 5.76
C PRO A 24 -8.52 -11.94 6.06
N PHE A 25 -8.55 -11.01 5.09
CA PHE A 25 -8.01 -9.67 5.27
C PHE A 25 -8.70 -8.92 6.41
N SER A 26 -10.03 -8.95 6.46
CA SER A 26 -10.81 -8.27 7.50
C SER A 26 -10.53 -8.83 8.90
N LYS A 27 -10.31 -10.15 9.01
CA LYS A 27 -9.93 -10.79 10.27
C LYS A 27 -8.53 -10.38 10.72
N ILE A 28 -7.57 -10.35 9.80
CA ILE A 28 -6.19 -9.94 10.09
C ILE A 28 -6.16 -8.46 10.51
N LEU A 29 -6.85 -7.59 9.78
CA LEU A 29 -6.94 -6.16 10.09
C LEU A 29 -7.52 -5.94 11.49
N ARG A 30 -8.60 -6.64 11.83
CA ARG A 30 -9.22 -6.54 13.16
C ARG A 30 -8.25 -6.92 14.28
N ARG A 31 -7.59 -8.07 14.14
CA ARG A 31 -6.58 -8.53 15.11
C ARG A 31 -5.47 -7.49 15.29
N LEU A 32 -4.99 -6.92 14.18
CA LEU A 32 -3.94 -5.89 14.21
C LEU A 32 -4.40 -4.60 14.91
N MET A 33 -5.66 -4.21 14.76
CA MET A 33 -6.22 -3.06 15.48
C MET A 33 -6.42 -3.35 16.98
N GLU A 34 -6.66 -4.61 17.35
CA GLU A 34 -6.84 -5.08 18.74
C GLU A 34 -5.52 -5.32 19.48
N GLU A 35 -4.37 -5.31 18.80
CA GLU A 35 -3.07 -5.40 19.44
C GLU A 35 -2.87 -4.26 20.46
N PRO A 36 -2.29 -4.52 21.65
CA PRO A 36 -2.21 -3.52 22.73
C PRO A 36 -1.56 -2.20 22.30
N ASN A 37 -0.48 -2.30 21.52
CA ASN A 37 0.25 -1.15 21.00
C ASN A 37 -0.60 -0.30 20.04
N MET A 38 -1.37 -0.94 19.17
CA MET A 38 -2.23 -0.26 18.20
C MET A 38 -3.46 0.33 18.90
N THR A 39 -4.07 -0.43 19.81
CA THR A 39 -5.21 0.02 20.61
C THR A 39 -4.84 1.27 21.42
N ASN A 40 -3.68 1.29 22.07
CA ASN A 40 -3.21 2.47 22.81
C ASN A 40 -3.06 3.69 21.89
N LEU A 41 -2.49 3.51 20.69
CA LEU A 41 -2.32 4.58 19.71
C LEU A 41 -3.68 5.09 19.19
N LEU A 42 -4.63 4.20 18.94
CA LEU A 42 -5.99 4.61 18.55
C LEU A 42 -6.67 5.40 19.67
N LEU A 43 -6.53 4.97 20.93
CA LEU A 43 -7.11 5.65 22.07
C LEU A 43 -6.51 7.06 22.29
N THR A 44 -5.21 7.27 22.02
CA THR A 44 -4.62 8.62 22.09
C THR A 44 -5.20 9.56 21.03
N GLU A 45 -5.66 9.02 19.91
CA GLU A 45 -6.36 9.74 18.84
C GLU A 45 -7.90 9.77 19.03
N GLY A 46 -8.41 9.29 20.18
CA GLY A 46 -9.85 9.25 20.48
C GLY A 46 -10.64 8.20 19.68
N LEU A 47 -9.96 7.21 19.11
CA LEU A 47 -10.52 6.14 18.29
C LEU A 47 -10.53 4.80 19.05
N LYS A 48 -11.44 3.91 18.65
CA LYS A 48 -11.48 2.52 19.10
C LYS A 48 -11.10 1.58 17.95
N PRO A 49 -10.55 0.38 18.24
CA PRO A 49 -10.28 -0.63 17.20
C PRO A 49 -11.48 -0.94 16.30
N SER A 50 -12.70 -0.88 16.86
CA SER A 50 -13.96 -1.09 16.12
C SER A 50 -14.26 -0.01 15.06
N ASP A 51 -13.66 1.17 15.18
CA ASP A 51 -13.90 2.30 14.27
C ASP A 51 -13.08 2.15 12.96
N ILE A 52 -12.08 1.27 12.97
CA ILE A 52 -11.20 1.00 11.84
C ILE A 52 -11.55 -0.33 11.19
N GLY A 53 -12.00 -0.26 9.94
CA GLY A 53 -12.25 -1.42 9.10
C GLY A 53 -11.68 -1.28 7.70
N THR A 54 -11.96 -2.27 6.86
CA THR A 54 -11.50 -2.31 5.46
C THR A 54 -11.98 -1.11 4.64
N HIS A 55 -13.16 -0.58 4.96
CA HIS A 55 -13.68 0.66 4.38
C HIS A 55 -12.96 1.91 4.90
N SER A 56 -12.50 1.92 6.15
CA SER A 56 -11.80 3.06 6.75
C SER A 56 -10.48 3.33 6.02
N ALA A 57 -9.78 2.29 5.56
CA ALA A 57 -8.57 2.45 4.75
C ALA A 57 -8.84 3.19 3.42
N ARG A 58 -9.91 2.83 2.70
CA ARG A 58 -10.30 3.51 1.45
C ARG A 58 -10.72 4.95 1.69
N LYS A 59 -11.56 5.20 2.70
CA LYS A 59 -12.00 6.54 3.08
C LYS A 59 -10.81 7.43 3.48
N GLY A 60 -9.97 6.95 4.39
CA GLY A 60 -8.80 7.68 4.85
C GLY A 60 -7.81 7.99 3.73
N SER A 61 -7.57 7.04 2.82
CA SER A 61 -6.73 7.26 1.65
C SER A 61 -7.32 8.34 0.72
N ALA A 62 -8.62 8.28 0.44
CA ALA A 62 -9.29 9.29 -0.39
C ALA A 62 -9.22 10.68 0.24
N THR A 63 -9.50 10.79 1.55
CA THR A 63 -9.38 12.05 2.30
C THR A 63 -7.96 12.58 2.28
N TYR A 64 -6.97 11.74 2.60
CA TYR A 64 -5.56 12.13 2.57
C TYR A 64 -5.16 12.69 1.21
N VAL A 65 -5.39 11.93 0.13
CA VAL A 65 -5.05 12.36 -1.25
C VAL A 65 -5.75 13.66 -1.64
N SER A 66 -7.02 13.83 -1.28
CA SER A 66 -7.77 15.05 -1.57
C SER A 66 -7.20 16.29 -0.85
N SER A 67 -6.44 16.09 0.23
CA SER A 67 -5.82 17.14 1.03
C SER A 67 -4.31 17.32 0.80
N CYS A 68 -3.67 16.48 -0.03
CA CYS A 68 -2.21 16.47 -0.15
C CYS A 68 -1.62 17.73 -0.81
N SER A 69 -2.30 18.36 -1.75
CA SER A 69 -1.76 19.53 -2.46
C SER A 69 -2.84 20.47 -2.97
N ASN A 70 -2.48 21.74 -3.18
CA ASN A 70 -3.39 22.80 -3.64
C ASN A 70 -3.93 22.55 -5.07
N GLY A 71 -3.33 21.62 -5.82
CA GLY A 71 -3.76 21.19 -7.15
C GLY A 71 -3.93 19.67 -7.26
N GLY A 72 -4.30 19.01 -6.16
CA GLY A 72 -4.39 17.55 -6.04
C GLY A 72 -5.16 16.85 -7.16
N PRO A 73 -5.10 15.51 -7.23
CA PRO A 73 -5.71 14.76 -8.32
C PRO A 73 -7.23 14.95 -8.35
N SER A 74 -7.82 14.79 -9.53
CA SER A 74 -9.26 14.97 -9.71
C SER A 74 -10.06 14.02 -8.80
N ALA A 75 -11.23 14.48 -8.36
CA ALA A 75 -12.17 13.65 -7.60
C ALA A 75 -12.51 12.35 -8.38
N ALA A 76 -12.57 12.42 -9.71
CA ALA A 76 -12.75 11.27 -10.57
C ALA A 76 -11.64 10.21 -10.42
N ALA A 77 -10.38 10.63 -10.43
CA ALA A 77 -9.26 9.71 -10.24
C ALA A 77 -9.26 9.08 -8.83
N ILE A 78 -9.59 9.87 -7.80
CA ILE A 78 -9.69 9.40 -6.42
C ILE A 78 -10.82 8.37 -6.28
N CYS A 79 -12.03 8.67 -6.77
CA CYS A 79 -13.18 7.77 -6.73
C CYS A 79 -12.90 6.48 -7.50
N THR A 80 -12.36 6.57 -8.71
CA THR A 80 -12.02 5.40 -9.53
C THR A 80 -11.04 4.49 -8.79
N ARG A 81 -10.00 5.05 -8.19
CA ARG A 81 -9.00 4.28 -7.43
C ARG A 81 -9.52 3.75 -6.09
N ALA A 82 -10.50 4.43 -5.48
CA ALA A 82 -11.21 3.91 -4.31
C ALA A 82 -12.22 2.80 -4.67
N GLY A 83 -12.47 2.56 -5.96
CA GLY A 83 -13.48 1.64 -6.46
C GLY A 83 -14.90 2.13 -6.21
N TRP A 84 -15.11 3.44 -6.30
CA TRP A 84 -16.41 4.09 -6.15
C TRP A 84 -16.95 4.56 -7.49
N THR A 85 -18.26 4.44 -7.67
CA THR A 85 -18.99 5.04 -8.80
C THR A 85 -19.03 6.56 -8.65
N LEU A 86 -18.94 7.28 -9.75
CA LEU A 86 -19.11 8.73 -9.74
C LEU A 86 -20.60 9.09 -9.65
N PRO A 87 -20.95 10.19 -8.97
CA PRO A 87 -22.34 10.60 -8.87
C PRO A 87 -22.86 11.19 -10.19
N GLY A 88 -24.01 10.68 -10.65
CA GLY A 88 -24.77 11.27 -11.75
C GLY A 88 -24.06 11.22 -13.10
N VAL A 89 -24.12 12.32 -13.85
CA VAL A 89 -23.59 12.41 -15.23
C VAL A 89 -22.07 12.23 -15.32
N GLN A 90 -21.35 12.43 -14.21
CA GLN A 90 -19.91 12.27 -14.17
C GLN A 90 -19.48 10.83 -14.49
N ASP A 91 -20.25 9.84 -14.04
CA ASP A 91 -19.97 8.41 -14.31
C ASP A 91 -20.05 8.07 -15.80
N THR A 92 -20.91 8.77 -16.54
CA THR A 92 -21.10 8.58 -17.99
C THR A 92 -20.01 9.26 -18.82
N TYR A 93 -19.58 10.45 -18.42
CA TYR A 93 -18.72 11.30 -19.25
C TYR A 93 -17.26 11.29 -18.85
N ILE A 94 -16.94 11.00 -17.59
CA ILE A 94 -15.57 11.00 -17.10
C ILE A 94 -15.02 9.58 -17.18
N ARG A 95 -14.06 9.38 -18.09
CA ARG A 95 -13.40 8.09 -18.29
C ARG A 95 -12.14 7.97 -17.44
N PHE A 96 -11.72 6.73 -17.22
CA PHE A 96 -10.42 6.42 -16.62
C PHE A 96 -9.29 7.13 -17.38
N GLU A 97 -8.43 7.82 -16.63
CA GLU A 97 -7.24 8.49 -17.14
C GLU A 97 -6.04 7.98 -16.35
N ALA A 98 -5.06 7.43 -17.07
CA ALA A 98 -3.94 6.72 -16.46
C ALA A 98 -3.02 7.66 -15.65
N GLY A 99 -2.88 8.92 -16.06
CA GLY A 99 -2.11 9.93 -15.33
C GLY A 99 -2.67 10.21 -13.93
N GLY A 100 -3.99 10.45 -13.84
CA GLY A 100 -4.69 10.66 -12.58
C GLY A 100 -4.58 9.46 -11.65
N ASP A 101 -4.77 8.25 -12.19
CA ASP A 101 -4.62 7.01 -11.43
C ASP A 101 -3.19 6.83 -10.87
N ARG A 102 -2.17 7.11 -11.70
CA ARG A 102 -0.75 7.06 -11.28
C ARG A 102 -0.47 8.07 -10.17
N ILE A 103 -0.92 9.32 -10.32
CA ILE A 103 -0.72 10.39 -9.33
C ILE A 103 -1.37 10.01 -7.99
N VAL A 104 -2.65 9.59 -7.99
CA VAL A 104 -3.33 9.13 -6.76
C VAL A 104 -2.57 7.96 -6.14
N GLY A 105 -2.05 7.03 -6.96
CA GLY A 105 -1.24 5.91 -6.47
C GLY A 105 0.01 6.33 -5.73
N ARG A 106 0.72 7.35 -6.21
CA ARG A 106 1.91 7.90 -5.57
C ARG A 106 1.60 8.60 -4.26
N TYR A 107 0.54 9.40 -4.23
CA TYR A 107 0.08 10.04 -2.99
C TYR A 107 -0.28 8.98 -1.93
N VAL A 108 -1.06 7.97 -2.27
CA VAL A 108 -1.40 6.88 -1.32
C VAL A 108 -0.17 6.09 -0.87
N ALA A 109 0.88 6.03 -1.68
CA ALA A 109 2.15 5.41 -1.31
C ALA A 109 3.03 6.29 -0.40
N GLY A 110 2.61 7.53 -0.12
CA GLY A 110 3.37 8.47 0.71
C GLY A 110 4.67 8.97 0.05
N LEU A 111 4.76 8.94 -1.28
CA LEU A 111 5.94 9.45 -1.98
C LEU A 111 6.05 10.97 -1.82
N PRO A 112 7.27 11.54 -1.74
CA PRO A 112 7.48 12.96 -1.51
C PRO A 112 7.06 13.76 -2.75
N PHE A 113 5.84 14.31 -2.72
CA PHE A 113 5.24 15.01 -3.87
C PHE A 113 5.83 16.39 -4.16
N GLU A 114 6.59 16.93 -3.21
CA GLU A 114 7.34 18.19 -3.34
C GLU A 114 8.71 17.99 -4.01
N GLU A 115 9.14 16.74 -4.20
CA GLU A 115 10.42 16.44 -4.85
C GLU A 115 10.25 16.27 -6.36
N THR A 116 11.26 16.72 -7.12
CA THR A 116 11.27 16.58 -8.59
C THR A 116 11.21 15.11 -9.04
N GLY A 117 11.72 14.20 -8.21
CA GLY A 117 11.63 12.75 -8.41
C GLY A 117 10.20 12.19 -8.40
N PHE A 118 9.22 12.94 -7.88
CA PHE A 118 7.83 12.48 -7.82
C PHE A 118 7.21 12.27 -9.20
N ALA A 119 7.61 13.05 -10.20
CA ALA A 119 7.10 12.92 -11.56
C ALA A 119 7.74 11.75 -12.32
N VAL A 120 8.87 11.21 -11.84
CA VAL A 120 9.61 10.14 -12.52
C VAL A 120 8.85 8.84 -12.40
N LEU A 121 8.28 8.37 -13.51
CA LEU A 121 7.58 7.09 -13.61
C LEU A 121 8.47 5.94 -13.12
N PRO A 122 7.95 4.99 -12.29
CA PRO A 122 8.70 3.77 -12.04
C PRO A 122 8.94 3.05 -13.37
N PRO A 123 9.99 2.20 -13.46
CA PRO A 123 10.21 1.36 -14.63
C PRO A 123 8.93 0.59 -14.96
N PHE A 124 8.49 0.69 -16.21
CA PHE A 124 7.32 -0.07 -16.68
C PHE A 124 7.77 -1.45 -17.12
N PHE A 125 7.15 -2.48 -16.55
CA PHE A 125 7.44 -3.87 -16.85
C PHE A 125 6.23 -4.46 -17.61
N PRO A 126 6.32 -4.58 -18.95
CA PRO A 126 5.20 -5.11 -19.76
C PRO A 126 4.91 -6.58 -19.47
N ASP A 127 5.93 -7.36 -19.11
CA ASP A 127 5.83 -8.75 -18.69
C ASP A 127 6.57 -8.92 -17.35
N ILE A 128 6.05 -9.73 -16.43
CA ILE A 128 6.72 -10.04 -15.17
C ILE A 128 7.45 -11.37 -15.37
N ASP A 129 8.75 -11.32 -15.63
CA ASP A 129 9.62 -12.49 -15.68
C ASP A 129 10.42 -12.67 -14.36
N ASP A 130 11.19 -13.75 -14.27
CA ASP A 130 12.00 -14.06 -13.08
C ASP A 130 13.02 -12.95 -12.74
N SER A 131 13.48 -12.18 -13.73
CA SER A 131 14.42 -11.07 -13.52
C SER A 131 13.73 -9.88 -12.85
N ILE A 132 12.50 -9.60 -13.28
CA ILE A 132 11.64 -8.53 -12.75
C ILE A 132 11.13 -8.91 -11.35
N GLN A 133 10.88 -10.19 -11.11
CA GLN A 133 10.60 -10.68 -9.76
C GLN A 133 11.76 -10.38 -8.80
N GLY A 134 13.01 -10.52 -9.26
CA GLY A 134 14.21 -10.13 -8.50
C GLY A 134 14.25 -8.62 -8.20
N PHE A 135 13.95 -7.77 -9.18
CA PHE A 135 13.87 -6.32 -8.97
C PHE A 135 12.73 -5.90 -8.04
N LEU A 136 11.56 -6.54 -8.15
CA LEU A 136 10.42 -6.29 -7.26
C LEU A 136 10.74 -6.72 -5.83
N LEU A 137 11.42 -7.86 -5.64
CA LEU A 137 11.87 -8.31 -4.33
C LEU A 137 12.93 -7.34 -3.75
N ALA A 138 13.91 -6.93 -4.56
CA ALA A 138 14.93 -5.97 -4.17
C ALA A 138 14.34 -4.60 -3.84
N SER A 139 13.34 -4.15 -4.61
CA SER A 139 12.58 -2.93 -4.31
C SER A 139 11.81 -3.09 -3.01
N LEU A 140 11.15 -4.23 -2.77
CA LEU A 140 10.41 -4.48 -1.53
C LEU A 140 11.35 -4.49 -0.30
N VAL A 141 12.53 -5.09 -0.42
CA VAL A 141 13.59 -5.08 0.61
C VAL A 141 14.14 -3.67 0.81
N HIS A 142 14.42 -2.94 -0.28
CA HIS A 142 14.90 -1.56 -0.19
C HIS A 142 13.87 -0.64 0.45
N HIS A 143 12.59 -0.78 0.11
CA HIS A 143 11.52 -0.02 0.73
C HIS A 143 11.30 -0.46 2.18
N HIS A 144 11.46 -1.75 2.51
CA HIS A 144 11.46 -2.23 3.89
C HIS A 144 12.57 -1.55 4.71
N ASP A 145 13.80 -1.53 4.20
CA ASP A 145 14.95 -0.92 4.88
C ASP A 145 14.82 0.60 4.96
N TYR A 146 14.33 1.24 3.90
CA TYR A 146 14.01 2.66 3.88
C TYR A 146 12.93 2.99 4.91
N LEU A 147 11.82 2.24 4.95
CA LEU A 147 10.75 2.40 5.92
C LEU A 147 11.25 2.17 7.36
N LEU A 148 12.13 1.20 7.59
CA LEU A 148 12.79 1.02 8.89
C LEU A 148 13.69 2.20 9.25
N ALA A 149 14.34 2.85 8.29
CA ALA A 149 15.21 4.00 8.52
C ALA A 149 14.44 5.33 8.73
N THR A 150 13.33 5.52 8.01
CA THR A 150 12.56 6.79 8.02
C THR A 150 11.38 6.79 8.98
N LEU A 151 10.75 5.66 9.26
CA LEU A 151 9.71 5.62 10.29
C LEU A 151 10.37 5.79 11.66
N HIS A 152 9.95 6.85 12.37
CA HIS A 152 10.37 7.17 13.73
C HIS A 152 10.39 5.90 14.60
N SER A 153 11.35 5.84 15.52
CA SER A 153 11.66 4.75 16.45
C SER A 153 10.55 4.45 17.48
N SER A 154 9.27 4.59 17.11
CA SER A 154 8.17 4.15 17.94
C SER A 154 8.15 2.61 17.94
N PRO A 155 8.32 1.95 19.11
CA PRO A 155 8.52 0.51 19.21
C PRO A 155 7.39 -0.33 18.59
N SER A 156 6.18 0.22 18.58
CA SER A 156 4.94 -0.42 18.15
C SER A 156 4.93 -0.91 16.71
N PHE A 157 5.51 -0.13 15.79
CA PHE A 157 5.46 -0.43 14.35
C PHE A 157 6.52 -1.46 13.95
N ARG A 158 7.69 -1.43 14.60
CA ARG A 158 8.81 -2.36 14.37
C ARG A 158 8.63 -3.73 15.05
N GLN A 159 7.69 -3.86 15.98
CA GLN A 159 7.33 -5.14 16.63
C GLN A 159 6.37 -6.00 15.78
N ASN A 160 5.87 -5.48 14.66
CA ASN A 160 5.01 -6.25 13.77
C ASN A 160 5.82 -7.32 13.03
N ALA A 161 5.31 -8.55 12.96
CA ALA A 161 6.00 -9.69 12.36
C ALA A 161 6.46 -9.45 10.89
N LEU A 162 5.78 -8.53 10.20
CA LEU A 162 6.13 -8.05 8.86
C LEU A 162 7.54 -7.45 8.75
N PHE A 163 8.11 -6.93 9.85
CA PHE A 163 9.45 -6.33 9.91
C PHE A 163 10.51 -7.25 10.56
N TRP A 164 10.11 -8.43 11.03
CA TRP A 164 10.98 -9.37 11.76
C TRP A 164 11.35 -10.61 10.93
N GLU A 165 10.43 -11.15 10.12
CA GLU A 165 10.65 -12.46 9.46
C GLU A 165 11.37 -12.42 8.11
N CYS A 166 11.58 -11.24 7.51
CA CYS A 166 12.19 -11.11 6.18
C CYS A 166 13.63 -10.60 6.23
N ARG A 167 14.52 -11.24 7.00
CA ARG A 167 15.96 -11.20 6.67
C ARG A 167 16.28 -12.39 5.79
N PRO A 168 16.38 -12.23 4.45
CA PRO A 168 16.90 -13.31 3.63
C PRO A 168 18.36 -13.56 4.05
N HIS A 169 18.60 -14.72 4.67
CA HIS A 169 19.95 -15.24 4.87
C HIS A 169 20.54 -15.57 3.50
N PHE A 170 21.14 -14.57 2.84
CA PHE A 170 22.04 -14.83 1.73
C PHE A 170 23.36 -15.33 2.29
N ALA A 171 23.43 -16.63 2.58
CA ALA A 171 24.70 -17.31 2.79
C ALA A 171 25.41 -17.38 1.43
N ALA A 172 26.32 -16.44 1.18
CA ALA A 172 27.26 -16.54 0.08
C ALA A 172 28.11 -17.81 0.27
N LYS A 173 27.98 -18.78 -0.64
CA LYS A 173 28.93 -19.91 -0.70
C LYS A 173 30.31 -19.35 -1.06
N PRO A 174 31.39 -19.74 -0.37
CA PRO A 174 32.73 -19.30 -0.72
C PRO A 174 33.09 -19.84 -2.11
N ALA A 175 33.64 -18.95 -2.94
CA ALA A 175 34.14 -19.29 -4.26
C ALA A 175 35.27 -20.34 -4.12
N HIS A 176 35.14 -21.45 -4.86
CA HIS A 176 36.23 -22.39 -5.05
C HIS A 176 37.31 -21.70 -5.90
N ASN A 177 38.52 -21.62 -5.34
CA ASN A 177 39.72 -21.15 -6.04
C ASN A 177 40.03 -22.07 -7.22
N MET A 178 40.29 -21.47 -8.39
CA MET A 178 40.99 -22.06 -9.52
C MET A 178 42.24 -21.22 -9.79
#